data_AF-A0A176RYR0-F1
#
_entry.id   AF-A0A176RYR0-F1
#
_cell.length_a   1.000
_cell.length_b   1.000
_cell.length_c   1.000
_cell.angle_alpha   90.00
_cell.angle_beta   90.00
_cell.angle_gamma   90.00
#
_symmetry.space_group_name_H-M   'P 1'
#
loop_
_entity.id
_entity.type
_entity.pdbx_description
1 polymer ?
#
loop_
_entity_poly.entity_id
_entity_poly.type
_entity_poly.pdbx_seq_one_letter_code
_entity_poly.pdbx_strand_id
1 'polypeptide(L)' 'MIEIESNPQVSSINNTVIDTKGHILLKESERTRTEVWTRVMGYHRPVSAFNPGKQSEHAERLHFKENGNH' A
#
# COMPACT_ATOMS: atom_id res chain seq x y z
N MET A 1 -25.77 -16.02 -16.15
CA MET A 1 -24.32 -15.94 -16.45
C MET A 1 -23.70 -15.07 -15.36
N ILE A 2 -23.33 -15.68 -14.25
CA ILE A 2 -22.56 -15.02 -13.18
C ILE A 2 -21.26 -15.80 -13.17
N GLU A 3 -20.20 -15.21 -13.70
CA GLU A 3 -18.85 -15.78 -13.65
C GLU A 3 -18.39 -15.68 -12.20
N ILE A 4 -18.56 -16.78 -11.48
CA ILE A 4 -17.89 -16.99 -10.20
C ILE A 4 -16.46 -17.31 -10.57
N GLU A 5 -15.57 -16.32 -10.60
CA GLU A 5 -14.14 -16.62 -10.59
C GLU A 5 -13.84 -17.30 -9.25
N SER A 6 -13.81 -18.63 -9.29
CA SER A 6 -13.34 -19.50 -8.23
C SER A 6 -11.87 -19.21 -8.01
N ASN A 7 -11.55 -18.24 -7.15
CA ASN A 7 -10.18 -18.04 -6.69
C ASN A 7 -9.79 -19.24 -5.81
N PRO A 8 -8.86 -20.11 -6.23
CA PRO A 8 -8.59 -21.39 -5.58
C PRO A 8 -7.84 -21.28 -4.23
N GLN A 9 -7.66 -20.06 -3.71
CA GLN A 9 -6.69 -19.75 -2.64
C GLN A 9 -7.31 -19.22 -1.34
N VAL A 10 -8.60 -19.44 -1.09
CA VAL A 10 -9.29 -18.91 0.09
C VAL A 10 -9.86 -20.07 0.94
N SER A 11 -9.16 -20.41 2.03
CA SER A 11 -9.75 -21.24 3.09
C SER A 11 -10.52 -20.36 4.06
N SER A 12 -11.85 -20.47 4.07
CA SER A 12 -12.70 -19.72 5.00
C SER A 12 -12.84 -20.47 6.32
N ILE A 13 -12.14 -20.02 7.36
CA ILE A 13 -12.44 -20.40 8.74
C ILE A 13 -13.00 -19.15 9.47
N ASN A 14 -14.24 -19.24 9.96
CA ASN A 14 -14.89 -18.22 10.81
C ASN A 14 -14.93 -16.77 10.26
N ASN A 15 -15.52 -16.54 9.08
CA ASN A 15 -15.61 -15.21 8.42
C ASN A 15 -14.27 -14.53 8.09
N THR A 16 -13.13 -15.12 8.45
CA THR A 16 -11.80 -14.58 8.16
C THR A 16 -11.27 -15.22 6.87
N VAL A 17 -10.95 -14.38 5.88
CA VAL A 17 -10.29 -14.81 4.64
C VAL A 17 -8.78 -14.75 4.91
N ILE A 18 -8.07 -15.85 4.69
CA ILE A 18 -6.60 -15.92 4.83
C ILE A 18 -5.96 -16.22 3.48
N ASP A 19 -4.80 -15.61 3.22
CA ASP A 19 -3.95 -15.95 2.08
C ASP A 19 -3.23 -17.29 2.34
N THR A 20 -2.73 -17.92 1.28
CA THR A 20 -1.85 -19.10 1.27
C THR A 20 -0.63 -18.99 2.20
N LYS A 21 -0.20 -17.76 2.52
CA LYS A 21 0.87 -17.46 3.48
C LYS A 21 0.40 -17.28 4.93
N GLY A 22 -0.90 -17.42 5.20
CA GLY A 22 -1.51 -17.23 6.52
C GLY A 22 -1.80 -15.77 6.89
N HIS A 23 -1.74 -14.84 5.93
CA HIS A 23 -2.07 -13.43 6.18
C HIS A 23 -3.59 -13.22 6.26
N ILE A 24 -4.04 -12.43 7.24
CA ILE A 24 -5.44 -11.99 7.35
C ILE A 24 -5.74 -11.00 6.22
N LEU A 25 -6.76 -11.30 5.41
CA LEU A 25 -7.22 -10.45 4.32
C LEU A 25 -8.43 -9.64 4.76
N LEU A 26 -8.28 -8.31 4.81
CA LEU A 26 -9.39 -7.37 5.04
C LEU A 26 -10.15 -7.11 3.74
N LYS A 27 -11.49 -7.00 3.83
CA LYS A 27 -12.33 -6.51 2.72
C LYS A 27 -12.01 -5.05 2.43
N GLU A 28 -12.26 -4.62 1.20
CA GLU A 28 -11.96 -3.23 0.81
C GLU A 28 -12.71 -2.19 1.66
N SER A 29 -13.95 -2.47 2.05
CA SER A 29 -14.75 -1.61 2.94
C SER A 29 -14.22 -1.51 4.37
N GLU A 30 -13.38 -2.45 4.80
CA GLU A 30 -12.80 -2.50 6.15
C GLU A 30 -11.43 -1.82 6.20
N ARG A 31 -10.88 -1.42 5.04
CA ARG A 31 -9.55 -0.80 4.94
C ARG A 31 -9.65 0.71 5.16
N THR A 32 -8.70 1.22 5.95
CA THR A 32 -8.47 2.67 6.09
C THR A 32 -7.25 3.06 5.27
N ARG A 33 -7.34 4.15 4.51
CA ARG A 33 -6.21 4.68 3.75
C ARG A 33 -5.10 5.13 4.70
N THR A 34 -3.89 4.60 4.51
CA THR A 34 -2.70 5.10 5.19
C THR A 34 -2.25 6.41 4.55
N GLU A 35 -2.07 7.44 5.37
CA GLU A 35 -1.49 8.70 4.88
C GLU A 35 0.04 8.65 4.93
N VAL A 36 0.66 8.98 3.80
CA VAL A 36 2.11 9.04 3.68
C VAL A 36 2.55 10.49 3.86
N TRP A 37 3.49 10.72 4.74
CA TRP A 37 4.03 12.04 5.07
C TRP A 37 5.51 12.09 4.70
N THR A 38 5.95 13.20 4.12
CA THR A 38 7.35 13.43 3.76
C THR A 38 7.81 14.80 4.21
N ARG A 39 9.12 14.96 4.40
CA ARG A 39 9.73 16.25 4.69
C ARG A 39 9.82 17.10 3.41
N VAL A 40 9.38 18.35 3.50
CA VAL A 40 9.50 19.38 2.45
C VAL A 40 10.07 20.62 3.11
N MET A 41 11.25 21.08 2.66
CA MET A 41 11.91 22.30 3.18
C MET A 41 11.95 22.41 4.71
N GLY A 42 12.03 21.29 5.43
CA GLY A 42 12.17 21.25 6.89
C GLY A 42 10.93 20.79 7.67
N TYR A 43 9.72 20.85 7.11
CA TYR A 43 8.48 20.44 7.79
C TYR A 43 7.84 19.19 7.16
N HIS A 44 6.96 18.52 7.91
CA HIS A 44 6.20 17.36 7.40
C HIS A 44 4.94 17.81 6.69
N ARG A 45 4.70 17.25 5.49
CA ARG A 45 3.50 17.49 4.69
C ARG A 45 2.99 16.15 4.16
N PRO A 46 1.68 15.92 4.15
CA PRO A 46 1.14 14.70 3.56
C PRO A 46 1.31 14.74 2.04
N VAL A 47 1.72 13.62 1.46
CA VAL A 47 1.91 13.45 0.01
C VAL A 47 0.59 13.61 -0.73
N SER A 48 -0.53 13.26 -0.09
CA SER A 48 -1.90 13.47 -0.59
C SER A 48 -2.21 14.92 -0.94
N ALA A 49 -1.56 15.89 -0.29
CA ALA A 49 -1.78 17.32 -0.48
C ALA A 49 -0.87 17.95 -1.56
N PHE A 50 -0.10 17.16 -2.32
CA PHE A 50 0.81 17.69 -3.33
C PHE A 50 0.08 18.15 -4.59
N ASN A 51 0.44 19.32 -5.11
CA ASN A 51 0.02 19.74 -6.45
C ASN A 51 0.83 18.99 -7.52
N PRO A 52 0.41 19.00 -8.80
CA PRO A 52 1.08 18.22 -9.85
C PRO A 52 2.59 18.50 -9.97
N GLY A 53 3.02 19.76 -9.83
CA GLY A 53 4.44 20.11 -9.86
C GLY A 53 5.25 19.46 -8.72
N LYS A 54 4.70 19.45 -7.50
CA LYS A 54 5.34 18.78 -6.35
C LYS A 54 5.30 17.26 -6.46
N GLN A 55 4.31 16.69 -7.12
CA GLN A 55 4.28 15.25 -7.42
C GLN A 55 5.42 14.87 -8.38
N SER A 56 5.64 15.65 -9.44
CA SER A 56 6.76 15.45 -10.38
C SER A 56 8.12 15.57 -9.68
N GLU A 57 8.33 16.66 -8.92
CA GLU A 57 9.57 16.85 -8.15
C GLU A 57 9.82 15.68 -7.18
N HIS A 58 8.77 15.18 -6.52
CA HIS A 58 8.88 14.07 -5.58
C HIS A 58 9.23 12.75 -6.29
N ALA A 59 8.66 12.49 -7.47
CA ALA A 59 8.92 11.30 -8.26
C ALA A 59 10.37 11.22 -8.77
N GLU A 60 11.02 12.37 -8.97
CA GLU A 60 12.42 12.47 -9.40
C GLU A 60 13.43 12.31 -8.25
N ARG A 61 12.98 12.19 -6.99
CA ARG A 61 13.88 12.03 -5.84
C ARG A 61 14.57 10.67 -5.85
N LEU A 62 15.88 10.68 -5.63
CA LEU A 62 16.67 9.48 -5.45
C LEU A 62 16.75 9.09 -3.98
N HIS A 63 16.42 7.84 -3.67
CA HIS A 63 16.57 7.27 -2.34
C HIS A 63 17.93 6.59 -2.21
N PHE A 64 18.53 6.75 -1.04
CA PHE A 64 19.70 5.95 -0.67
C PHE A 64 19.33 4.47 -0.70
N LYS A 65 20.19 3.67 -1.32
CA LYS A 65 20.12 2.21 -1.29
C LYS A 65 21.41 1.73 -0.64
N GLU A 66 21.27 1.00 0.45
CA GLU A 66 22.38 0.34 1.09
C GLU A 66 22.89 -0.80 0.19
N ASN A 67 24.21 -0.89 0.01
CA ASN A 67 24.83 -1.99 -0.71
C ASN A 67 24.94 -3.18 0.24
N GLY A 68 24.41 -4.35 -0.15
CA GLY A 68 24.29 -5.55 0.69
C GLY A 68 25.59 -6.26 1.09
N ASN A 69 26.73 -5.55 1.16
CA ASN A 69 27.95 -6.10 1.74
C ASN A 69 27.94 -5.87 3.26
N HIS A 70 27.33 -6.80 3.99
CA HIS A 70 27.48 -6.95 5.44
C HIS A 70 27.95 -8.37 5.75
#